data_AF-A0A2N9GI02-F1
#
_entry.id   AF-A0A2N9GI02-F1
#
_cell.length_a   1.000
_cell.length_b   1.000
_cell.length_c   1.000
_cell.angle_alpha   90.00
_cell.angle_beta   90.00
_cell.angle_gamma   90.00
#
_symmetry.space_group_name_H-M   'P 1'
#
loop_
_entity.id
_entity.type
_entity.pdbx_description
1 polymer ?
#
loop_
_entity_poly.entity_id
_entity_poly.type
_entity_poly.pdbx_seq_one_letter_code
_entity_poly.pdbx_strand_id
1 'polypeptide(L)'
;MVVGGFSAQTRVSSLELSKDESSPQPDERKPRKRGRKPANGREEPLNHVEAERQRREKLNQRFYALRAVVPNISKMDKASLLGDAITYITDLQMKIRVMETEKELEKNKHTQFSVPEIDFQEGHEDSVVRMSCPLDAHPVSRVIKTFREHQIVAQESNVSTENDKVIHTFSIWTQGGAAEELKEKLVGALSK
;
A
#
# COMPACT_ATOMS: atom_id res chain seq x y z
N MET A 1 -15.57 45.02 61.53
CA MET A 1 -14.46 45.18 62.50
C MET A 1 -14.38 43.93 63.36
N VAL A 2 -13.15 43.39 63.47
CA VAL A 2 -12.51 42.43 64.41
C VAL A 2 -13.35 42.06 65.65
N VAL A 3 -13.48 40.82 66.12
CA VAL A 3 -12.50 39.90 66.78
C VAL A 3 -13.11 38.47 66.72
N GLY A 4 -12.45 37.36 66.37
CA GLY A 4 -11.24 36.74 66.93
C GLY A 4 -11.63 35.78 68.07
N GLY A 5 -11.47 34.47 67.85
CA GLY A 5 -11.76 33.43 68.86
C GLY A 5 -11.45 32.01 68.39
N PHE A 6 -10.19 31.60 68.56
CA PHE A 6 -9.71 30.23 68.40
C PHE A 6 -10.10 29.37 69.61
N SER A 7 -10.48 28.10 69.40
CA SER A 7 -10.36 27.06 70.44
C SER A 7 -9.99 25.72 69.80
N ALA A 8 -8.86 25.19 70.24
CA ALA A 8 -8.29 23.90 69.88
C ALA A 8 -8.93 22.78 70.72
N GLN A 9 -9.11 21.59 70.13
CA GLN A 9 -9.06 20.33 70.88
C GLN A 9 -8.25 19.28 70.12
N THR A 10 -7.17 18.90 70.81
CA THR A 10 -6.26 17.78 70.66
C THR A 10 -6.96 16.44 70.86
N ARG A 11 -6.61 15.40 70.08
CA ARG A 11 -6.07 14.16 70.65
C ARG A 11 -5.40 13.25 69.61
N VAL A 12 -4.09 13.16 69.78
CA VAL A 12 -3.15 12.17 69.27
C VAL A 12 -3.29 10.86 70.06
N SER A 13 -3.25 9.71 69.39
CA SER A 13 -2.93 8.39 69.97
C SER A 13 -1.72 7.87 69.19
N SER A 14 -0.51 8.02 69.72
CA SER A 14 0.17 7.16 70.69
C SER A 14 0.68 5.85 70.08
N LEU A 15 2.01 5.82 69.97
CA LEU A 15 2.90 4.72 69.63
C LEU A 15 2.71 3.53 70.57
N GLU A 16 3.12 2.33 70.13
CA GLU A 16 4.01 1.48 70.93
C GLU A 16 4.93 0.67 69.99
N LEU A 17 6.22 0.82 70.22
CA LEU A 17 7.35 0.11 69.63
C LEU A 17 7.72 -1.00 70.63
N SER A 18 7.87 -2.25 70.20
CA SER A 18 8.61 -3.25 70.98
C SER A 18 9.83 -3.71 70.20
N LYS A 19 10.99 -3.24 70.65
CA LYS A 19 12.34 -3.58 70.19
C LYS A 19 12.95 -4.42 71.30
N ASP A 20 13.46 -5.61 70.99
CA ASP A 20 14.37 -6.29 71.89
C ASP A 20 15.49 -6.96 71.10
N GLU A 21 16.69 -6.86 71.67
CA GLU A 21 18.00 -7.06 71.04
C GLU A 21 18.70 -8.25 71.70
N SER A 22 19.31 -9.15 70.93
CA SER A 22 20.27 -10.12 71.46
C SER A 22 21.33 -10.53 70.43
N SER A 23 22.51 -9.92 70.57
CA SER A 23 23.91 -10.28 70.24
C SER A 23 24.29 -11.56 69.45
N PRO A 24 25.48 -11.59 68.77
CA PRO A 24 25.85 -12.55 67.74
C PRO A 24 26.68 -13.75 68.25
N GLN A 25 26.55 -14.90 67.60
CA GLN A 25 27.45 -16.06 67.73
C GLN A 25 27.95 -16.48 66.33
N PRO A 26 29.26 -16.70 66.13
CA PRO A 26 29.80 -17.23 64.88
C PRO A 26 29.91 -18.74 64.97
N ASP A 27 29.36 -19.49 64.01
CA ASP A 27 29.75 -20.90 63.89
C ASP A 27 29.84 -21.40 62.44
N GLU A 28 31.05 -21.89 62.19
CA GLU A 28 31.55 -22.88 61.24
C GLU A 28 31.07 -22.98 59.77
N ARG A 29 32.11 -22.87 58.94
CA ARG A 29 32.19 -23.07 57.50
C ARG A 29 31.69 -24.46 57.07
N LYS A 30 30.74 -24.51 56.13
CA LYS A 30 30.47 -25.68 55.28
C LYS A 30 30.30 -25.29 53.80
N PRO A 31 30.63 -26.20 52.87
CA PRO A 31 31.32 -25.86 51.63
C PRO A 31 30.42 -25.25 50.56
N ARG A 32 30.99 -24.29 49.82
CA ARG A 32 30.40 -23.59 48.68
C ARG A 32 29.82 -24.57 47.67
N LYS A 33 28.48 -24.65 47.58
CA LYS A 33 27.79 -25.33 46.48
C LYS A 33 27.94 -24.50 45.20
N ARG A 34 28.83 -25.01 44.34
CA ARG A 34 28.86 -24.93 42.87
C ARG A 34 27.83 -24.00 42.23
N GLY A 35 28.36 -22.95 41.59
CA GLY A 35 27.78 -22.11 40.54
C GLY A 35 26.27 -22.18 40.32
N ARG A 36 25.54 -21.21 40.87
CA ARG A 36 24.35 -20.68 40.23
C ARG A 36 24.72 -19.29 39.74
N LYS A 37 24.91 -19.14 38.42
CA LYS A 37 24.95 -17.79 37.83
C LYS A 37 23.67 -17.07 38.28
N PRO A 38 23.71 -15.80 38.71
CA PRO A 38 22.49 -15.03 38.80
C PRO A 38 21.87 -15.07 37.40
N ALA A 39 20.62 -15.51 37.31
CA ALA A 39 19.85 -15.42 36.08
C ALA A 39 19.46 -13.95 35.84
N ASN A 40 20.46 -13.07 35.76
CA ASN A 40 20.30 -11.67 35.39
C ASN A 40 20.29 -11.61 33.86
N GLY A 41 19.14 -11.98 33.29
CA GLY A 41 18.97 -12.23 31.86
C GLY A 41 17.70 -13.00 31.51
N ARG A 42 16.86 -13.34 32.49
CA ARG A 42 15.43 -13.41 32.22
C ARG A 42 14.94 -11.99 32.27
N GLU A 43 14.58 -11.43 31.12
CA GLU A 43 13.53 -10.41 31.10
C GLU A 43 12.42 -11.01 31.96
N GLU A 44 12.25 -10.46 33.17
CA GLU A 44 11.07 -10.77 33.96
C GLU A 44 9.88 -10.54 33.03
N PRO A 45 8.92 -11.48 32.93
CA PRO A 45 7.78 -11.29 32.06
C PRO A 45 7.20 -9.93 32.39
N LEU A 46 7.33 -8.97 31.47
CA LEU A 46 6.77 -7.62 31.60
C LEU A 46 5.45 -7.77 32.32
N ASN A 47 5.37 -7.17 33.52
CA ASN A 47 4.30 -7.40 34.49
C ASN A 47 2.99 -7.51 33.71
N HIS A 48 2.26 -8.64 33.79
CA HIS A 48 1.12 -8.95 32.91
C HIS A 48 0.17 -7.75 32.71
N VAL A 49 0.06 -6.93 33.75
CA VAL A 49 -0.64 -5.64 33.78
C VAL A 49 -0.05 -4.61 32.79
N GLU A 50 1.26 -4.40 32.76
CA GLU A 50 1.96 -3.51 31.83
C GLU A 50 1.83 -3.99 30.38
N ALA A 51 1.95 -5.30 30.13
CA ALA A 51 1.76 -5.88 28.81
C ALA A 51 0.33 -5.62 28.27
N GLU A 52 -0.70 -5.82 29.10
CA GLU A 52 -2.09 -5.51 28.72
C GLU A 52 -2.32 -4.00 28.56
N ARG A 53 -1.66 -3.15 29.37
CA ARG A 53 -1.72 -1.69 29.22
C ARG A 53 -1.19 -1.26 27.85
N GLN A 54 -0.01 -1.74 27.45
CA GLN A 54 0.58 -1.45 26.15
C GLN A 54 -0.31 -1.94 25.00
N ARG A 55 -0.91 -3.13 25.13
CA ARG A 55 -1.87 -3.67 24.15
C ARG A 55 -3.06 -2.71 23.95
N ARG A 56 -3.65 -2.22 25.04
CA ARG A 56 -4.79 -1.27 24.99
C ARG A 56 -4.39 0.08 24.42
N GLU A 57 -3.22 0.58 24.77
CA GLU A 57 -2.68 1.84 24.23
C GLU A 57 -2.49 1.76 22.72
N LYS A 58 -1.83 0.70 22.24
CA LYS A 58 -1.65 0.43 20.80
C LYS A 58 -2.98 0.32 20.06
N LEU A 59 -3.98 -0.33 20.66
CA LEU A 59 -5.32 -0.42 20.07
C LEU A 59 -5.99 0.95 19.99
N ASN A 60 -5.90 1.76 21.04
CA ASN A 60 -6.47 3.11 21.04
C ASN A 60 -5.77 4.04 20.04
N GLN A 61 -4.45 3.93 19.87
CA GLN A 61 -3.72 4.65 18.82
C GLN A 61 -4.27 4.34 17.42
N ARG A 62 -4.57 3.06 17.14
CA ARG A 62 -5.20 2.67 15.86
C ARG A 62 -6.60 3.26 15.68
N PHE A 63 -7.39 3.34 16.74
CA PHE A 63 -8.69 4.01 16.68
C PHE A 63 -8.55 5.51 16.39
N TYR A 64 -7.55 6.20 16.96
CA TYR A 64 -7.28 7.60 16.63
C TYR A 64 -6.85 7.78 15.17
N ALA A 65 -5.97 6.91 14.67
CA ALA A 65 -5.58 6.92 13.26
C ALA A 65 -6.80 6.68 12.34
N LEU A 66 -7.69 5.76 12.70
CA LEU A 66 -8.91 5.50 11.94
C LEU A 66 -9.82 6.75 11.87
N ARG A 67 -9.97 7.48 12.98
CA ARG A 67 -10.76 8.73 13.00
C ARG A 67 -10.20 9.81 12.06
N ALA A 68 -8.89 9.82 11.82
CA ALA A 68 -8.28 10.81 10.94
C ALA A 68 -8.56 10.55 9.44
N VAL A 69 -8.89 9.31 9.08
CA VAL A 69 -9.06 8.91 7.67
C VAL A 69 -10.51 8.62 7.27
N VAL A 70 -11.41 8.40 8.23
CA VAL A 70 -12.83 8.16 7.98
C VAL A 70 -13.59 9.49 8.03
N PRO A 71 -14.22 9.94 6.93
CA PRO A 71 -15.03 11.15 6.92
C PRO A 71 -16.39 10.92 7.62
N ASN A 72 -17.04 12.01 8.03
CA ASN A 72 -18.43 12.01 8.51
C ASN A 72 -18.72 11.03 9.67
N ILE A 73 -17.83 10.98 10.67
CA ILE A 73 -18.00 10.12 11.84
C ILE A 73 -19.31 10.49 12.58
N SER A 74 -20.24 9.54 12.63
CA SER A 74 -21.60 9.73 13.15
C SER A 74 -21.61 9.88 14.67
N LYS A 75 -20.79 9.07 15.36
CA LYS A 75 -20.61 9.10 16.82
C LYS A 75 -19.17 8.76 17.18
N MET A 76 -18.70 9.29 18.30
CA MET A 76 -17.31 9.10 18.75
C MET A 76 -17.03 7.74 19.42
N ASP A 77 -18.05 6.91 19.64
CA ASP A 77 -17.87 5.59 20.22
C ASP A 77 -17.21 4.60 19.23
N LYS A 78 -16.63 3.53 19.77
CA LYS A 78 -15.83 2.58 18.98
C LYS A 78 -16.67 1.77 17.98
N ALA A 79 -17.93 1.46 18.31
CA ALA A 79 -18.76 0.62 17.44
C ALA A 79 -19.23 1.43 16.23
N SER A 80 -19.73 2.64 16.46
CA SER A 80 -20.17 3.54 15.39
C SER A 80 -19.01 3.87 14.43
N LEU A 81 -17.81 4.16 14.95
CA LEU A 81 -16.64 4.43 14.12
C LEU A 81 -16.26 3.25 13.21
N LEU A 82 -16.36 2.02 13.70
CA LEU A 82 -16.11 0.84 12.87
C LEU A 82 -17.19 0.66 11.80
N GLY A 83 -18.46 0.94 12.13
CA GLY A 83 -19.55 0.96 11.17
C GLY A 83 -19.33 1.98 10.05
N ASP A 84 -19.03 3.23 10.43
CA ASP A 84 -18.76 4.32 9.48
C ASP A 84 -17.56 3.98 8.58
N ALA A 85 -16.51 3.36 9.13
CA ALA A 85 -15.35 2.92 8.36
C ALA A 85 -15.70 1.85 7.32
N ILE A 86 -16.57 0.88 7.67
CA ILE A 86 -17.03 -0.16 6.74
C ILE A 86 -17.80 0.50 5.58
N THR A 87 -18.74 1.37 5.88
CA THR A 87 -19.53 2.09 4.87
C THR A 87 -18.63 2.90 3.93
N TYR A 88 -17.64 3.62 4.47
CA TYR A 88 -16.73 4.39 3.64
C TYR A 88 -15.90 3.51 2.68
N ILE A 89 -15.44 2.34 3.14
CA ILE A 89 -14.73 1.38 2.28
C ILE A 89 -15.65 0.87 1.17
N THR A 90 -16.90 0.53 1.48
CA THR A 90 -17.85 0.06 0.45
C THR A 90 -18.15 1.12 -0.59
N ASP A 91 -18.28 2.38 -0.18
CA ASP A 91 -18.51 3.51 -1.07
C ASP A 91 -17.30 3.76 -1.97
N LEU A 92 -16.09 3.70 -1.43
CA LEU A 92 -14.86 3.81 -2.22
C LEU A 92 -14.74 2.69 -3.25
N GLN A 93 -15.05 1.44 -2.87
CA GLN A 93 -15.07 0.31 -3.80
C GLN A 93 -16.13 0.46 -4.89
N MET A 94 -17.30 1.01 -4.56
CA MET A 94 -18.32 1.32 -5.56
C MET A 94 -17.85 2.41 -6.52
N LYS A 95 -17.23 3.48 -6.00
CA LYS A 95 -16.70 4.57 -6.82
C LYS A 95 -15.60 4.10 -7.77
N ILE A 96 -14.70 3.24 -7.32
CA ILE A 96 -13.67 2.63 -8.18
C ILE A 96 -14.33 1.86 -9.32
N ARG A 97 -15.31 0.99 -9.03
CA ARG A 97 -16.02 0.22 -10.05
C ARG A 97 -16.71 1.11 -11.08
N VAL A 98 -17.39 2.17 -10.64
CA VAL A 98 -18.02 3.13 -11.55
C VAL A 98 -16.98 3.79 -12.45
N MET A 99 -15.90 4.33 -11.88
CA MET A 99 -14.83 4.98 -12.67
C MET A 99 -14.15 4.02 -13.66
N GLU A 100 -13.99 2.73 -13.30
CA GLU A 100 -13.47 1.71 -14.20
C GLU A 100 -14.41 1.46 -15.37
N THR A 101 -15.71 1.31 -15.11
CA THR A 101 -16.72 1.15 -16.17
C THR A 101 -16.83 2.38 -17.07
N GLU A 102 -16.75 3.58 -16.52
CA GLU A 102 -16.74 4.82 -17.30
C GLU A 102 -15.49 4.89 -18.19
N LYS A 103 -14.32 4.51 -17.66
CA LYS A 103 -13.08 4.45 -18.44
C LYS A 103 -13.16 3.44 -19.58
N GLU A 104 -13.85 2.31 -19.39
CA GLU A 104 -14.10 1.34 -20.46
C GLU A 104 -15.06 1.90 -21.52
N LEU A 105 -16.12 2.61 -21.12
CA LEU A 105 -17.02 3.28 -22.04
C LEU A 105 -16.32 4.39 -22.83
N GLU A 106 -15.44 5.18 -22.21
CA GLU A 106 -14.64 6.20 -22.89
C GLU A 106 -13.61 5.61 -23.86
N LYS A 107 -12.99 4.47 -23.51
CA LYS A 107 -12.17 3.71 -24.47
C LYS A 107 -12.99 3.27 -25.69
N ASN A 108 -14.22 2.81 -25.47
CA ASN A 108 -15.13 2.39 -26.54
C ASN A 108 -15.62 3.57 -27.40
N LYS A 109 -15.77 4.78 -26.83
CA LYS A 109 -16.06 6.01 -27.60
C LYS A 109 -14.87 6.45 -28.45
N HIS A 110 -13.64 6.33 -27.93
CA HIS A 110 -12.43 6.59 -28.73
C HIS A 110 -12.18 5.55 -29.82
N THR A 111 -12.72 4.33 -29.69
CA THR A 111 -12.73 3.36 -30.80
C THR A 111 -13.83 3.61 -31.83
N GLN A 112 -14.85 4.42 -31.52
CA GLN A 112 -15.98 4.66 -32.42
C GLN A 112 -15.84 5.84 -33.39
N PHE A 113 -14.85 6.73 -33.24
CA PHE A 113 -14.79 7.97 -34.05
C PHE A 113 -13.41 8.43 -34.54
N SER A 114 -12.39 7.58 -34.58
CA SER A 114 -11.19 7.90 -35.36
C SER A 114 -11.34 7.39 -36.80
N VAL A 115 -12.06 8.16 -37.63
CA VAL A 115 -12.11 7.89 -39.07
C VAL A 115 -10.68 7.93 -39.62
N PRO A 116 -10.21 6.88 -40.30
CA PRO A 116 -8.93 6.91 -41.00
C PRO A 116 -8.92 8.07 -42.00
N GLU A 117 -7.91 8.91 -41.94
CA GLU A 117 -7.71 9.98 -42.92
C GLU A 117 -7.04 9.40 -44.16
N ILE A 118 -7.66 9.59 -45.33
CA ILE A 118 -7.13 9.11 -46.61
C ILE A 118 -6.71 10.33 -47.43
N ASP A 119 -5.41 10.45 -47.70
CA ASP A 119 -4.86 11.42 -48.63
C ASP A 119 -4.62 10.76 -49.98
N PHE A 120 -5.18 11.34 -51.03
CA PHE A 120 -4.91 10.94 -52.41
C PHE A 120 -4.10 12.03 -53.10
N GLN A 121 -2.94 11.65 -53.66
CA GLN A 121 -2.11 12.54 -54.47
C GLN A 121 -1.94 11.94 -55.86
N GLU A 122 -2.52 12.61 -56.86
CA GLU A 122 -2.41 12.22 -58.26
C GLU A 122 -1.10 12.78 -58.85
N GLY A 123 -0.17 11.90 -59.20
CA GLY A 123 1.07 12.24 -59.89
C GLY A 123 0.95 12.10 -61.40
N HIS A 124 2.02 12.45 -62.11
CA HIS A 124 2.06 12.44 -63.58
C HIS A 124 2.23 11.04 -64.20
N GLU A 125 2.62 10.04 -63.39
CA GLU A 125 2.78 8.62 -63.78
C GLU A 125 2.13 7.66 -62.79
N ASP A 126 2.12 7.97 -61.49
CA ASP A 126 1.50 7.14 -60.43
C ASP A 126 0.61 7.96 -59.49
N SER A 127 -0.36 7.30 -58.85
CA SER A 127 -1.19 7.87 -57.78
C SER A 127 -0.77 7.34 -56.41
N VAL A 128 -0.57 8.22 -55.44
CA VAL A 128 -0.17 7.87 -54.07
C VAL A 128 -1.38 7.98 -53.14
N VAL A 129 -1.72 6.88 -52.46
CA VAL A 129 -2.74 6.85 -51.40
C VAL A 129 -2.04 6.70 -50.05
N ARG A 130 -2.24 7.66 -49.15
CA ARG A 130 -1.76 7.57 -47.76
C ARG A 130 -2.94 7.42 -46.84
N MET A 131 -2.85 6.48 -45.90
CA MET A 131 -3.85 6.29 -44.86
C MET A 131 -3.23 6.59 -43.51
N SER A 132 -3.88 7.48 -42.75
CA SER A 132 -3.49 7.94 -41.43
C SER A 132 -4.53 7.47 -40.42
N CYS A 133 -4.10 6.79 -39.36
CA CYS A 133 -4.98 6.28 -38.30
C CYS A 133 -4.36 6.62 -36.95
N PRO A 134 -5.14 7.07 -35.94
CA PRO A 134 -4.64 7.21 -34.58
C PRO A 134 -4.05 5.89 -34.07
N LEU A 135 -2.88 5.98 -33.46
CA LEU A 135 -2.09 4.81 -33.08
C LEU A 135 -2.87 3.90 -32.13
N ASP A 136 -3.74 4.44 -31.28
CA ASP A 136 -4.56 3.71 -30.32
C ASP A 136 -5.69 2.88 -30.95
N ALA A 137 -6.18 3.26 -32.13
CA ALA A 137 -7.22 2.54 -32.86
C ALA A 137 -6.66 1.49 -33.85
N HIS A 138 -5.36 1.55 -34.15
CA HIS A 138 -4.73 0.67 -35.14
C HIS A 138 -4.55 -0.77 -34.60
N PRO A 139 -4.75 -1.84 -35.40
CA PRO A 139 -4.57 -3.23 -34.95
C PRO A 139 -3.17 -3.53 -34.39
N VAL A 140 -2.13 -2.96 -35.01
CA VAL A 140 -0.74 -3.11 -34.54
C VAL A 140 -0.31 -2.10 -33.45
N SER A 141 -1.26 -1.32 -32.91
CA SER A 141 -1.01 -0.30 -31.87
C SER A 141 -0.15 -0.81 -30.73
N ARG A 142 -0.43 -2.04 -30.31
CA ARG A 142 0.21 -2.70 -29.19
C ARG A 142 1.65 -3.06 -29.47
N VAL A 143 1.93 -3.58 -30.66
CA VAL A 143 3.28 -3.87 -31.14
C VAL A 143 4.13 -2.60 -31.15
N ILE A 144 3.60 -1.51 -31.72
CA ILE A 144 4.30 -0.22 -31.78
C ILE A 144 4.54 0.37 -30.39
N LYS A 145 3.57 0.27 -29.47
CA LYS A 145 3.74 0.69 -28.08
C LYS A 145 4.85 -0.10 -27.39
N THR A 146 4.87 -1.43 -27.56
CA THR A 146 5.93 -2.28 -27.02
C THR A 146 7.30 -1.92 -27.58
N PHE A 147 7.41 -1.58 -28.88
CA PHE A 147 8.67 -1.08 -29.44
C PHE A 147 9.12 0.21 -28.76
N ARG A 148 8.23 1.19 -28.57
CA ARG A 148 8.55 2.46 -27.89
C ARG A 148 9.00 2.25 -26.45
N GLU A 149 8.33 1.38 -25.70
CA GLU A 149 8.69 1.03 -24.32
C GLU A 149 10.11 0.44 -24.21
N HIS A 150 10.54 -0.29 -25.24
CA HIS A 150 11.84 -0.96 -25.28
C HIS A 150 12.90 -0.18 -26.07
N GLN A 151 12.60 1.09 -26.42
CA GLN A 151 13.50 1.94 -27.21
C GLN A 151 13.90 1.32 -28.55
N ILE A 152 13.01 0.53 -29.15
CA ILE A 152 13.21 -0.10 -30.45
C ILE A 152 12.63 0.78 -31.54
N VAL A 153 13.43 1.06 -32.54
CA VAL A 153 13.03 1.78 -33.75
C VAL A 153 12.95 0.79 -34.89
N ALA A 154 11.78 0.70 -35.53
CA ALA A 154 11.65 -0.03 -36.79
C ALA A 154 12.37 0.76 -37.89
N GLN A 155 13.29 0.10 -38.58
CA GLN A 155 13.99 0.67 -39.74
C GLN A 155 13.05 0.79 -40.93
N GLU A 156 12.25 -0.24 -41.14
CA GLU A 156 11.25 -0.29 -42.21
C GLU A 156 9.96 -0.90 -41.67
N SER A 157 8.83 -0.40 -42.17
CA SER A 157 7.52 -0.97 -41.94
C SER A 157 6.77 -0.99 -43.27
N ASN A 158 6.23 -2.16 -43.63
CA ASN A 158 5.45 -2.35 -44.85
C ASN A 158 4.16 -3.11 -44.53
N VAL A 159 3.13 -2.86 -45.35
CA VAL A 159 1.85 -3.55 -45.30
C VAL A 159 1.65 -4.27 -46.63
N SER A 160 1.55 -5.59 -46.58
CA SER A 160 1.23 -6.43 -47.73
C SER A 160 -0.05 -7.23 -47.49
N THR A 161 -0.58 -7.84 -48.54
CA THR A 161 -1.76 -8.71 -48.45
C THR A 161 -1.45 -10.09 -49.01
N GLU A 162 -1.71 -11.13 -48.24
CA GLU A 162 -1.51 -12.52 -48.65
C GLU A 162 -2.63 -13.39 -48.07
N ASN A 163 -3.24 -14.27 -48.86
CA ASN A 163 -4.28 -15.20 -48.41
C ASN A 163 -5.42 -14.54 -47.61
N ASP A 164 -5.95 -13.42 -48.11
CA ASP A 164 -7.01 -12.62 -47.45
C ASP A 164 -6.62 -12.10 -46.05
N LYS A 165 -5.31 -11.96 -45.79
CA LYS A 165 -4.76 -11.37 -44.56
C LYS A 165 -3.90 -10.17 -44.88
N VAL A 166 -4.01 -9.14 -44.05
CA VAL A 166 -3.09 -8.00 -44.05
C VAL A 166 -1.88 -8.37 -43.19
N ILE A 167 -0.69 -8.31 -43.77
CA ILE A 167 0.58 -8.61 -43.10
C ILE A 167 1.34 -7.30 -42.90
N HIS A 168 1.52 -6.93 -41.64
CA HIS A 168 2.39 -5.82 -41.25
C HIS A 168 3.78 -6.37 -40.91
N THR A 169 4.78 -6.01 -41.71
CA THR A 169 6.17 -6.43 -41.51
C THR A 169 6.97 -5.28 -40.91
N PHE A 170 7.73 -5.56 -39.85
CA PHE A 170 8.62 -4.60 -39.19
C PHE A 170 10.05 -5.13 -39.21
N SER A 171 10.96 -4.39 -39.83
CA SER A 171 12.40 -4.67 -39.78
C SER A 171 13.01 -3.90 -38.62
N ILE A 172 13.55 -4.59 -37.62
CA ILE A 172 14.12 -4.00 -36.39
C ILE A 172 15.57 -4.44 -36.20
N TRP A 173 16.36 -3.63 -35.48
CA TRP A 173 17.68 -4.02 -35.01
C TRP A 173 17.64 -4.33 -33.52
N THR A 174 18.19 -5.48 -33.16
CA THR A 174 18.34 -5.91 -31.76
C THR A 174 19.76 -6.39 -31.54
N GLN A 175 20.41 -5.94 -30.47
CA GLN A 175 21.72 -6.46 -30.08
C GLN A 175 21.59 -7.91 -29.57
N GLY A 176 22.63 -8.74 -29.78
CA GLY A 176 22.56 -10.19 -29.57
C GLY A 176 22.03 -10.58 -28.19
N GLY A 177 20.91 -11.31 -28.17
CA GLY A 177 20.17 -11.72 -26.96
C GLY A 177 18.86 -10.96 -26.71
N ALA A 178 18.75 -9.70 -27.16
CA ALA A 178 17.56 -8.87 -26.95
C ALA A 178 16.35 -9.27 -27.83
N ALA A 179 16.60 -10.04 -28.91
CA ALA A 179 15.56 -10.47 -29.84
C ALA A 179 14.53 -11.42 -29.19
N GLU A 180 15.00 -12.42 -28.43
CA GLU A 180 14.11 -13.38 -27.77
C GLU A 180 13.35 -12.73 -26.61
N GLU A 181 14.00 -11.85 -25.85
CA GLU A 181 13.33 -11.08 -24.79
C GLU A 181 12.20 -10.21 -25.37
N LEU A 182 12.47 -9.52 -26.49
CA LEU A 182 11.45 -8.72 -27.16
C LEU A 182 10.29 -9.58 -27.67
N LYS A 183 10.58 -10.74 -28.26
CA LYS A 183 9.57 -11.68 -28.75
C LYS A 183 8.65 -12.13 -27.62
N GLU A 184 9.19 -12.52 -26.47
CA GLU A 184 8.37 -12.86 -25.29
C GLU A 184 7.47 -11.71 -24.84
N LYS A 185 8.01 -10.48 -24.84
CA LYS A 185 7.28 -9.28 -24.47
C LYS A 185 6.16 -8.94 -25.45
N LEU A 186 6.40 -9.11 -26.75
CA LEU A 186 5.38 -8.92 -27.79
C LEU A 186 4.26 -9.94 -27.66
N VAL A 187 4.59 -11.22 -27.47
CA VAL A 187 3.60 -12.28 -27.25
C VAL A 187 2.79 -12.01 -26.00
N GLY A 188 3.45 -11.62 -24.90
CA GLY A 188 2.79 -11.27 -23.64
C GLY A 188 1.94 -10.01 -23.72
N ALA A 189 2.34 -9.04 -24.56
CA ALA A 189 1.54 -7.87 -24.86
C ALA A 189 0.28 -8.30 -25.63
N LEU A 190 0.41 -9.07 -26.71
CA LEU A 190 -0.72 -9.44 -27.58
C LEU A 190 -1.71 -10.44 -26.94
N SER A 191 -1.31 -11.20 -25.91
CA SER A 191 -2.15 -12.22 -25.26
C SER A 191 -3.06 -11.71 -24.14
N LYS A 192 -3.03 -10.41 -23.83
CA LYS A 192 -3.80 -9.78 -22.74
C LYS A 192 -4.97 -8.97 -23.28
#